data_AF-K0IC98-F1
#
_entry.id   AF-K0IC98-F1
#
_cell.length_a   1.000
_cell.length_b   1.000
_cell.length_c   1.000
_cell.angle_alpha   90.00
_cell.angle_beta   90.00
_cell.angle_gamma   90.00
#
_symmetry.space_group_name_H-M   'P 1'
#
loop_
_entity.id
_entity.type
_entity.pdbx_description
1 polymer ?
#
loop_
_entity_poly.entity_id
_entity_poly.type
_entity_poly.pdbx_seq_one_letter_code
_entity_poly.pdbx_strand_id
1 'polypeptide(L)'
;MIGATLFASGLGFTNGQQLATAQQQTEQQQNQTQDGNATTIANTTMTDTFVASGVITGTIQEAGGGQQTTTTAGNTTTTTAQSGNQTDNATQTAGGGTSTAPFLVGGDWTMNVESGNVTNFMANFTMVRIDGSEHHNHDITNFNVGNNTQFQLDPAGTTTINGTADYAVNGTSRWPGTDTVITIEKATVLTIQPQEQEAKDHFQGQPIYGIVLRATGENGTTITESVPAGGNQTQQQQEDGGGFLENLTRPFEDLFGGGG
;
A
#
# COMPACT_ATOMS: atom_id res chain seq x y z
N MET A 1 -23.95 83.10 19.49
CA MET A 1 -24.57 83.44 18.18
C MET A 1 -23.51 83.26 17.11
N ILE A 2 -23.74 82.34 16.16
CA ILE A 2 -23.20 82.26 14.78
C ILE A 2 -21.66 82.27 14.68
N GLY A 3 -20.93 81.21 14.33
CA GLY A 3 -21.12 80.26 13.24
C GLY A 3 -20.11 80.57 12.12
N ALA A 4 -19.08 79.73 11.94
CA ALA A 4 -18.37 79.55 10.66
C ALA A 4 -17.50 78.29 10.69
N THR A 5 -17.81 77.40 9.77
CA THR A 5 -17.19 76.10 9.45
C THR A 5 -15.91 76.29 8.65
N LEU A 6 -14.90 75.42 8.83
CA LEU A 6 -14.04 75.00 7.72
C LEU A 6 -13.53 73.56 7.96
N PHE A 7 -13.68 72.72 6.94
CA PHE A 7 -13.31 71.31 6.88
C PHE A 7 -11.80 71.12 6.62
N ALA A 8 -11.20 70.08 7.21
CA ALA A 8 -10.16 69.30 6.56
C ALA A 8 -10.13 67.87 7.16
N SER A 9 -10.40 66.91 6.29
CA SER A 9 -10.40 65.46 6.49
C SER A 9 -8.99 64.88 6.60
N GLY A 10 -8.76 63.99 7.57
CA GLY A 10 -7.57 63.15 7.67
C GLY A 10 -7.95 61.73 8.08
N LEU A 11 -8.07 60.86 7.09
CA LEU A 11 -8.25 59.41 7.11
C LEU A 11 -7.23 58.77 8.11
N GLY A 12 -7.55 57.82 8.99
CA GLY A 12 -8.32 56.60 8.78
C GLY A 12 -7.34 55.42 8.63
N PHE A 13 -6.87 54.86 9.75
CA PHE A 13 -6.15 53.58 9.78
C PHE A 13 -7.15 52.41 9.64
N THR A 14 -6.93 51.52 8.68
CA THR A 14 -7.52 50.16 8.67
C THR A 14 -6.58 49.14 8.01
N ASN A 15 -5.65 48.57 8.79
CA ASN A 15 -4.89 47.35 8.43
C ASN A 15 -5.74 46.06 8.57
N GLY A 16 -7.03 46.13 8.25
CA GLY A 16 -7.98 45.02 8.45
C GLY A 16 -8.44 44.32 7.17
N GLN A 17 -8.10 44.83 5.98
CA GLN A 17 -8.61 44.29 4.71
C GLN A 17 -7.61 43.49 3.89
N GLN A 18 -6.37 43.30 4.37
CA GLN A 18 -5.35 42.53 3.64
C GLN A 18 -5.15 41.09 4.15
N LEU A 19 -5.80 40.70 5.26
CA LEU A 19 -5.75 39.32 5.76
C LEU A 19 -6.89 38.42 5.24
N ALA A 20 -8.02 39.00 4.81
CA ALA A 20 -9.18 38.23 4.36
C ALA A 20 -9.04 37.67 2.92
N THR A 21 -8.17 38.25 2.10
CA THR A 21 -7.95 37.81 0.71
C THR A 21 -6.95 36.66 0.58
N ALA A 22 -6.09 36.44 1.59
CA ALA A 22 -5.15 35.31 1.58
C ALA A 22 -5.82 33.98 1.98
N GLN A 23 -6.88 34.01 2.81
CA GLN A 23 -7.62 32.80 3.19
C GLN A 23 -8.63 32.35 2.13
N GLN A 24 -9.18 33.27 1.32
CA GLN A 24 -10.12 32.92 0.24
C GLN A 24 -9.44 32.40 -1.04
N GLN A 25 -8.13 32.59 -1.21
CA GLN A 25 -7.42 32.07 -2.38
C GLN A 25 -6.98 30.61 -2.24
N THR A 26 -6.96 30.04 -1.03
CA THR A 26 -6.64 28.62 -0.82
C THR A 26 -7.87 27.72 -0.99
N GLU A 27 -9.09 28.25 -0.78
CA GLU A 27 -10.33 27.46 -0.87
C GLU A 27 -10.93 27.38 -2.29
N GLN A 28 -10.47 28.21 -3.24
CA GLN A 28 -11.00 28.22 -4.61
C GLN A 28 -10.28 27.27 -5.60
N GLN A 29 -9.25 26.53 -5.18
CA GLN A 29 -8.57 25.55 -6.05
C GLN A 29 -9.07 24.11 -5.87
N GLN A 30 -10.12 23.87 -5.06
CA GLN A 30 -10.62 22.51 -4.78
C GLN A 30 -11.69 21.99 -5.74
N ASN A 31 -11.95 22.63 -6.88
CA ASN A 31 -12.98 22.10 -7.79
C ASN A 31 -12.69 22.34 -9.27
N GLN A 32 -11.74 21.59 -9.81
CA GLN A 32 -11.72 21.25 -11.23
C GLN A 32 -11.52 19.75 -11.40
N THR A 33 -12.63 19.04 -11.57
CA THR A 33 -12.65 17.73 -12.21
C THR A 33 -12.42 17.96 -13.70
N GLN A 34 -11.37 17.36 -14.27
CA GLN A 34 -11.27 17.20 -15.72
C GLN A 34 -10.68 15.83 -16.05
N ASP A 35 -11.40 15.16 -16.94
CA ASP A 35 -11.21 13.78 -17.36
C ASP A 35 -9.79 13.46 -17.81
N GLY A 36 -9.27 12.32 -17.36
CA GLY A 36 -8.38 11.50 -18.16
C GLY A 36 -6.97 12.01 -18.41
N ASN A 37 -6.26 12.48 -17.39
CA ASN A 37 -4.82 12.25 -17.19
C ASN A 37 -4.47 12.79 -15.80
N ALA A 38 -4.19 11.92 -14.83
CA ALA A 38 -3.93 12.32 -13.45
C ALA A 38 -2.70 13.25 -13.38
N THR A 39 -2.94 14.55 -13.38
CA THR A 39 -1.94 15.55 -12.99
C THR A 39 -1.97 15.58 -11.48
N THR A 40 -1.14 14.77 -10.85
CA THR A 40 -0.90 14.82 -9.41
C THR A 40 -0.40 16.22 -9.08
N ILE A 41 -1.24 17.03 -8.45
CA ILE A 41 -0.78 18.24 -7.77
C ILE A 41 0.23 17.73 -6.73
N ALA A 42 1.52 17.99 -6.96
CA ALA A 42 2.57 17.61 -6.03
C ALA A 42 2.28 18.32 -4.70
N ASN A 43 1.76 17.58 -3.73
CA ASN A 43 1.59 18.07 -2.38
C ASN A 43 3.01 18.23 -1.82
N THR A 44 3.55 19.45 -1.79
CA THR A 44 4.94 19.71 -1.36
C THR A 44 5.16 19.49 0.13
N THR A 45 4.14 19.05 0.85
CA THR A 45 4.13 18.90 2.30
C THR A 45 4.22 17.42 2.65
N MET A 46 5.12 17.08 3.58
CA MET A 46 5.17 15.74 4.16
C MET A 46 3.81 15.40 4.79
N THR A 47 3.43 14.12 4.77
CA THR A 47 2.23 13.62 5.45
C THR A 47 2.64 12.75 6.62
N ASP A 48 2.33 13.18 7.84
CA ASP A 48 2.72 12.52 9.09
C ASP A 48 1.55 11.91 9.86
N THR A 49 0.31 12.15 9.41
CA THR A 49 -0.89 11.49 9.92
C THR A 49 -1.65 10.84 8.77
N PHE A 50 -1.78 9.51 8.82
CA PHE A 50 -2.53 8.74 7.82
C PHE A 50 -2.89 7.34 8.31
N VAL A 51 -3.90 6.76 7.67
CA VAL A 51 -4.24 5.34 7.77
C VAL A 51 -3.99 4.69 6.42
N ALA A 52 -3.25 3.59 6.39
CA ALA A 52 -2.96 2.82 5.19
C ALA A 52 -3.35 1.35 5.39
N SER A 53 -3.79 0.72 4.31
CA SER A 53 -4.16 -0.70 4.32
C SER A 53 -3.96 -1.31 2.95
N GLY A 54 -3.81 -2.63 2.93
CA GLY A 54 -3.59 -3.33 1.68
C GLY A 54 -3.50 -4.83 1.82
N VAL A 55 -2.98 -5.46 0.77
CA VAL A 55 -2.81 -6.91 0.69
C VAL A 55 -1.34 -7.28 0.65
N ILE A 56 -0.97 -8.35 1.33
CA ILE A 56 0.32 -9.02 1.14
C ILE A 56 0.16 -10.00 -0.01
N THR A 57 1.11 -9.99 -0.95
CA THR A 57 1.14 -10.94 -2.04
C THR A 57 2.56 -11.14 -2.54
N GLY A 58 2.94 -12.38 -2.79
CA GLY A 58 4.24 -12.68 -3.37
C GLY A 58 4.66 -14.12 -3.20
N THR A 59 5.95 -14.35 -3.38
CA THR A 59 6.58 -15.65 -3.17
C THR A 59 7.82 -15.50 -2.31
N ILE A 60 8.04 -16.45 -1.40
CA ILE A 60 9.30 -16.56 -0.67
C ILE A 60 9.95 -17.88 -1.10
N GLN A 61 11.14 -17.77 -1.68
CA GLN A 61 11.91 -18.94 -2.07
C GLN A 61 12.73 -19.41 -0.88
N GLU A 62 12.51 -20.63 -0.39
CA GLU A 62 13.52 -21.23 0.47
C GLU A 62 14.79 -21.45 -0.32
N ALA A 63 15.93 -21.09 0.26
CA ALA A 63 17.21 -21.44 -0.31
C ALA A 63 17.34 -22.98 -0.30
N GLY A 64 16.86 -23.63 -1.36
CA GLY A 64 17.40 -24.90 -1.76
C GLY A 64 18.88 -24.65 -2.03
N GLY A 65 19.77 -25.45 -1.47
CA GLY A 65 21.22 -25.36 -1.72
C GLY A 65 21.62 -25.68 -3.18
N GLY A 66 20.82 -25.29 -4.18
CA GLY A 66 21.01 -25.54 -5.59
C GLY A 66 20.70 -24.29 -6.40
N GLN A 67 21.65 -23.87 -7.22
CA GLN A 67 21.51 -22.77 -8.16
C GLN A 67 20.33 -23.00 -9.12
N GLN A 68 19.44 -22.01 -9.22
CA GLN A 68 18.35 -22.00 -10.19
C GLN A 68 18.91 -21.80 -11.60
N THR A 69 18.97 -22.86 -12.39
CA THR A 69 19.27 -22.79 -13.82
C THR A 69 17.96 -22.64 -14.60
N THR A 70 17.65 -21.44 -15.08
CA THR A 70 16.58 -21.24 -16.08
C THR A 70 17.10 -21.65 -17.45
N THR A 71 16.50 -22.69 -18.03
CA THR A 71 16.77 -23.08 -19.43
C THR A 71 15.80 -22.37 -20.36
N THR A 72 16.27 -21.31 -20.99
CA THR A 72 15.67 -20.82 -22.25
C THR A 72 16.57 -21.32 -23.38
N ALA A 73 15.96 -21.95 -24.39
CA ALA A 73 16.65 -22.57 -25.52
C ALA A 73 17.72 -21.63 -26.10
N GLY A 74 18.99 -22.01 -25.94
CA GLY A 74 20.11 -21.50 -26.74
C GLY A 74 21.00 -20.42 -26.12
N ASN A 75 20.82 -19.96 -24.88
CA ASN A 75 21.81 -19.08 -24.25
C ASN A 75 21.80 -19.17 -22.71
N THR A 76 22.87 -19.73 -22.14
CA THR A 76 23.08 -19.79 -20.68
C THR A 76 23.59 -18.45 -20.19
N THR A 77 22.73 -17.64 -19.59
CA THR A 77 23.17 -16.48 -18.78
C THR A 77 23.05 -16.84 -17.31
N THR A 78 24.19 -17.15 -16.70
CA THR A 78 24.31 -17.28 -15.24
C THR A 78 24.33 -15.88 -14.65
N THR A 79 23.23 -15.41 -14.07
CA THR A 79 23.28 -14.26 -13.16
C THR A 79 23.45 -14.75 -11.74
N THR A 80 24.70 -14.90 -11.31
CA THR A 80 25.06 -14.96 -9.90
C THR A 80 24.86 -13.58 -9.30
N ALA A 81 23.91 -13.42 -8.39
CA ALA A 81 23.94 -12.31 -7.44
C ALA A 81 24.99 -12.63 -6.36
N GLN A 82 26.26 -12.61 -6.73
CA GLN A 82 27.36 -12.44 -5.79
C GLN A 82 28.34 -11.42 -6.37
N SER A 83 28.48 -10.32 -5.63
CA SER A 83 29.58 -9.37 -5.75
C SER A 83 30.91 -10.12 -5.74
N GLY A 84 31.69 -10.01 -6.81
CA GLY A 84 33.04 -10.58 -6.86
C GLY A 84 33.43 -11.11 -8.23
N ASN A 85 34.22 -10.31 -8.93
CA ASN A 85 34.87 -10.64 -10.20
C ASN A 85 35.94 -11.75 -9.99
N GLN A 86 35.70 -12.99 -10.42
CA GLN A 86 36.79 -13.91 -10.78
C GLN A 86 36.37 -14.90 -11.87
N THR A 87 37.10 -14.81 -12.99
CA THR A 87 37.32 -15.84 -14.01
C THR A 87 37.92 -17.09 -13.38
N ASP A 88 37.36 -18.28 -13.64
CA ASP A 88 38.14 -19.51 -13.77
C ASP A 88 37.32 -20.62 -14.46
N ASN A 89 37.98 -21.29 -15.42
CA ASN A 89 37.45 -22.32 -16.29
C ASN A 89 37.53 -23.68 -15.58
N ALA A 90 36.40 -24.21 -15.10
CA ALA A 90 36.32 -25.55 -14.54
C ALA A 90 35.03 -26.25 -14.98
N THR A 91 35.20 -27.38 -15.68
CA THR A 91 34.16 -28.34 -16.05
C THR A 91 33.41 -28.81 -14.80
N GLN A 92 32.19 -28.32 -14.57
CA GLN A 92 31.37 -28.75 -13.44
C GLN A 92 30.35 -29.82 -13.87
N THR A 93 30.51 -30.98 -13.23
CA THR A 93 29.55 -32.09 -13.19
C THR A 93 28.21 -31.59 -12.63
N ALA A 94 27.12 -31.85 -13.36
CA ALA A 94 25.76 -31.53 -12.94
C ALA A 94 25.37 -32.33 -11.68
N GLY A 95 25.48 -31.70 -10.51
CA GLY A 95 24.88 -32.17 -9.26
C GLY A 95 23.43 -31.68 -9.18
N GLY A 96 22.47 -32.60 -9.24
CA GLY A 96 21.05 -32.31 -9.08
C GLY A 96 20.74 -31.81 -7.66
N GLY A 97 20.60 -30.50 -7.49
CA GLY A 97 20.01 -29.91 -6.30
C GLY A 97 18.50 -29.88 -6.44
N THR A 98 17.78 -30.55 -5.52
CA THR A 98 16.34 -30.43 -5.38
C THR A 98 16.01 -29.00 -4.92
N SER A 99 15.51 -28.17 -5.83
CA SER A 99 14.91 -26.88 -5.46
C SER A 99 13.63 -27.16 -4.67
N THR A 100 13.58 -26.72 -3.42
CA THR A 100 12.37 -26.76 -2.60
C THR A 100 11.30 -25.85 -3.20
N ALA A 101 10.07 -26.32 -3.23
CA ALA A 101 8.94 -25.55 -3.73
C ALA A 101 8.83 -24.21 -2.96
N PRO A 102 8.76 -23.06 -3.65
CA PRO A 102 8.58 -21.76 -3.00
C PRO A 102 7.27 -21.69 -2.23
N PHE A 103 7.21 -20.78 -1.28
CA PHE A 103 5.97 -20.39 -0.62
C PHE A 103 5.23 -19.35 -1.44
N LEU A 104 3.92 -19.52 -1.59
CA LEU A 104 3.00 -18.42 -1.85
C LEU A 104 2.72 -17.71 -0.53
N VAL A 105 2.72 -16.38 -0.58
CA VAL A 105 2.40 -15.52 0.56
C VAL A 105 1.19 -14.67 0.21
N GLY A 106 0.19 -14.63 1.08
CA GLY A 106 -1.06 -13.92 0.84
C GLY A 106 -1.75 -13.49 2.13
N GLY A 107 -2.22 -12.25 2.21
CA GLY A 107 -2.89 -11.75 3.40
C GLY A 107 -3.24 -10.28 3.32
N ASP A 108 -3.44 -9.67 4.48
CA ASP A 108 -3.77 -8.25 4.62
C ASP A 108 -2.87 -7.57 5.65
N TRP A 109 -2.83 -6.24 5.53
CA TRP A 109 -2.10 -5.40 6.48
C TRP A 109 -2.81 -4.07 6.67
N THR A 110 -2.61 -3.48 7.85
CA THR A 110 -3.10 -2.15 8.21
C THR A 110 -2.05 -1.40 9.01
N MET A 111 -2.02 -0.08 8.85
CA MET A 111 -1.13 0.82 9.55
C MET A 111 -1.84 2.13 9.88
N ASN A 112 -1.68 2.59 11.12
CA ASN A 112 -2.11 3.91 11.57
C ASN A 112 -0.89 4.72 11.98
N VAL A 113 -0.84 5.96 11.52
CA VAL A 113 0.21 6.93 11.81
C VAL A 113 -0.44 8.21 12.29
N GLU A 114 -0.02 8.70 13.45
CA GLU A 114 -0.55 9.90 14.09
C GLU A 114 0.59 10.83 14.49
N SER A 115 0.66 12.00 13.85
CA SER A 115 1.70 13.01 14.13
C SER A 115 3.12 12.42 14.05
N GLY A 116 3.35 11.57 13.05
CA GLY A 116 4.60 10.87 12.80
C GLY A 116 4.83 9.60 13.62
N ASN A 117 3.91 9.22 14.51
CA ASN A 117 4.04 8.01 15.32
C ASN A 117 3.22 6.87 14.71
N VAL A 118 3.84 5.70 14.51
CA VAL A 118 3.09 4.49 14.15
C VAL A 118 2.35 4.02 15.41
N THR A 119 1.04 4.27 15.48
CA THR A 119 0.19 3.89 16.63
C THR A 119 -0.36 2.49 16.51
N ASN A 120 -0.43 1.96 15.29
CA ASN A 120 -0.81 0.58 15.03
C ASN A 120 -0.15 0.09 13.74
N PHE A 121 0.37 -1.13 13.78
CA PHE A 121 0.73 -1.90 12.59
C PHE A 121 0.35 -3.35 12.84
N MET A 122 -0.39 -3.91 11.89
CA MET A 122 -0.81 -5.31 11.94
C MET A 122 -0.75 -5.88 10.53
N ALA A 123 -0.14 -7.05 10.38
CA ALA A 123 -0.22 -7.84 9.17
C ALA A 123 -0.59 -9.28 9.53
N ASN A 124 -1.59 -9.84 8.85
CA ASN A 124 -1.95 -11.25 8.94
C ASN A 124 -1.83 -11.87 7.55
N PHE A 125 -1.04 -12.92 7.42
CA PHE A 125 -0.86 -13.56 6.14
C PHE A 125 -0.63 -15.06 6.27
N THR A 126 -0.96 -15.77 5.21
CA THR A 126 -0.71 -17.20 5.06
C THR A 126 0.52 -17.41 4.20
N MET A 127 1.31 -18.40 4.59
CA MET A 127 2.35 -18.98 3.77
C MET A 127 1.98 -20.44 3.50
N VAL A 128 2.04 -20.85 2.24
CA VAL A 128 1.81 -22.23 1.81
C VAL A 128 2.77 -22.56 0.68
N ARG A 129 3.39 -23.74 0.67
CA ARG A 129 4.19 -24.14 -0.49
C ARG A 129 3.30 -24.23 -1.73
N ILE A 130 3.86 -23.95 -2.90
CA ILE A 130 3.11 -24.05 -4.17
C ILE A 130 2.59 -25.47 -4.47
N ASP A 131 3.14 -26.49 -3.80
CA ASP A 131 2.65 -27.88 -3.88
C ASP A 131 1.52 -28.18 -2.88
N GLY A 132 1.07 -27.18 -2.12
CA GLY A 132 -0.01 -27.25 -1.13
C GLY A 132 0.43 -27.73 0.27
N SER A 133 1.71 -28.01 0.47
CA SER A 133 2.24 -28.42 1.77
C SER A 133 2.65 -27.24 2.66
N GLU A 134 2.97 -27.53 3.93
CA GLU A 134 3.52 -26.57 4.91
C GLU A 134 2.74 -25.26 5.03
N HIS A 135 1.42 -25.38 5.16
CA HIS A 135 0.54 -24.25 5.41
C HIS A 135 0.71 -23.69 6.83
N HIS A 136 0.95 -22.39 6.93
CA HIS A 136 1.04 -21.70 8.20
C HIS A 136 0.57 -20.24 8.11
N ASN A 137 -0.09 -19.78 9.18
CA ASN A 137 -0.52 -18.39 9.35
C ASN A 137 0.54 -17.62 10.14
N HIS A 138 0.78 -16.38 9.74
CA HIS A 138 1.65 -15.44 10.40
C HIS A 138 0.88 -14.22 10.85
N ASP A 139 1.31 -13.68 11.98
CA ASP A 139 0.91 -12.37 12.47
C ASP A 139 2.17 -11.54 12.73
N ILE A 140 2.17 -10.30 12.24
CA ILE A 140 3.17 -9.27 12.59
C ILE A 140 2.43 -8.18 13.34
N THR A 141 2.87 -7.91 14.56
CA THR A 141 2.18 -6.98 15.48
C THR A 141 3.19 -6.16 16.28
N ASN A 142 2.69 -5.22 17.09
CA ASN A 142 3.49 -4.46 18.05
C ASN A 142 4.70 -3.74 17.44
N PHE A 143 4.57 -3.26 16.20
CA PHE A 143 5.65 -2.51 15.57
C PHE A 143 5.98 -1.25 16.38
N ASN A 144 7.21 -1.16 16.86
CA ASN A 144 7.67 -0.08 17.72
C ASN A 144 8.90 0.60 17.11
N VAL A 145 8.80 1.90 16.86
CA VAL A 145 9.84 2.68 16.18
C VAL A 145 10.87 3.31 17.14
N GLY A 146 10.70 3.13 18.45
CA GLY A 146 11.52 3.75 19.49
C GLY A 146 11.23 5.24 19.71
N ASN A 147 12.03 5.88 20.57
CA ASN A 147 11.86 7.29 20.95
C ASN A 147 12.78 8.15 20.05
N ASN A 148 12.20 8.95 19.13
CA ASN A 148 12.85 9.97 18.26
C ASN A 148 12.86 9.69 16.74
N THR A 149 12.00 8.81 16.23
CA THR A 149 11.80 8.59 14.79
C THR A 149 10.42 9.07 14.39
N GLN A 150 10.34 9.92 13.35
CA GLN A 150 9.08 10.34 12.75
C GLN A 150 8.85 9.57 11.45
N PHE A 151 7.72 8.89 11.36
CA PHE A 151 7.25 8.23 10.16
C PHE A 151 6.40 9.18 9.34
N GLN A 152 6.92 9.65 8.21
CA GLN A 152 6.23 10.60 7.35
C GLN A 152 6.41 10.23 5.90
N LEU A 153 5.35 10.29 5.12
CA LEU A 153 5.41 10.19 3.67
C LEU A 153 5.94 11.50 3.12
N ASP A 154 6.93 11.41 2.23
CA ASP A 154 7.36 12.55 1.44
C ASP A 154 6.30 12.95 0.38
N PRO A 155 6.47 14.08 -0.33
CA PRO A 155 5.60 14.48 -1.44
C PRO A 155 5.38 13.43 -2.53
N ALA A 156 6.31 12.48 -2.67
CA ALA A 156 6.19 11.38 -3.62
C ALA A 156 5.43 10.17 -3.03
N GLY A 157 5.10 10.18 -1.74
CA GLY A 157 4.46 9.09 -1.03
C GLY A 157 5.45 8.02 -0.53
N THR A 158 6.74 8.35 -0.41
CA THR A 158 7.77 7.40 0.00
C THR A 158 8.24 7.65 1.42
N THR A 159 8.50 6.58 2.17
CA THR A 159 9.11 6.62 3.51
C THR A 159 9.70 5.28 3.91
N THR A 160 10.69 5.30 4.81
CA THR A 160 11.30 4.11 5.42
C THR A 160 11.50 4.33 6.90
N ILE A 161 11.20 3.30 7.70
CA ILE A 161 11.43 3.33 9.15
C ILE A 161 11.92 1.99 9.67
N ASN A 162 12.82 2.09 10.64
CA ASN A 162 13.31 0.96 11.40
C ASN A 162 12.57 0.92 12.73
N GLY A 163 12.23 -0.28 13.19
CA GLY A 163 11.63 -0.54 14.48
C GLY A 163 11.79 -2.01 14.85
N THR A 164 11.09 -2.45 15.88
CA THR A 164 10.97 -3.87 16.24
C THR A 164 9.54 -4.32 16.09
N ALA A 165 9.30 -5.58 15.73
CA ALA A 165 7.96 -6.16 15.62
C ALA A 165 7.91 -7.56 16.24
N ASP A 166 6.73 -7.97 16.69
CA ASP A 166 6.47 -9.31 17.15
C ASP A 166 5.92 -10.18 16.03
N TYR A 167 6.58 -11.31 15.78
CA TYR A 167 6.16 -12.30 14.79
C TYR A 167 5.61 -13.56 15.47
N ALA A 168 4.39 -13.94 15.11
CA ALA A 168 3.76 -15.18 15.56
C ALA A 168 3.48 -16.11 14.37
N VAL A 169 3.52 -17.42 14.63
CA VAL A 169 3.17 -18.46 13.67
C VAL A 169 2.08 -19.33 14.26
N ASN A 170 0.97 -19.48 13.55
CA ASN A 170 -0.21 -20.24 13.97
C ASN A 170 -0.67 -19.84 15.38
N GLY A 171 -0.76 -18.52 15.64
CA GLY A 171 -1.16 -17.95 16.93
C GLY A 171 -0.14 -18.10 18.06
N THR A 172 1.05 -18.65 17.80
CA THR A 172 2.13 -18.79 18.79
C THR A 172 3.23 -17.78 18.52
N SER A 173 3.55 -16.90 19.48
CA SER A 173 4.70 -15.99 19.36
C SER A 173 6.00 -16.77 19.14
N ARG A 174 6.78 -16.40 18.11
CA ARG A 174 8.03 -17.07 17.72
C ARG A 174 9.25 -16.18 17.85
N TRP A 175 9.12 -14.94 17.36
CA TRP A 175 10.20 -13.97 17.32
C TRP A 175 9.66 -12.61 17.78
N PRO A 176 9.55 -12.41 19.11
CA PRO A 176 9.16 -11.11 19.65
C PRO A 176 10.31 -10.10 19.54
N GLY A 177 9.98 -8.85 19.26
CA GLY A 177 10.92 -7.74 19.21
C GLY A 177 11.98 -7.84 18.12
N THR A 178 11.68 -8.50 17.00
CA THR A 178 12.61 -8.62 15.87
C THR A 178 12.76 -7.29 15.15
N ASP A 179 14.01 -6.87 14.95
CA ASP A 179 14.36 -5.71 14.15
C ASP A 179 13.69 -5.82 12.77
N THR A 180 12.97 -4.78 12.36
CA THR A 180 12.12 -4.78 11.18
C THR A 180 12.21 -3.42 10.50
N VAL A 181 12.44 -3.45 9.19
CA VAL A 181 12.38 -2.26 8.33
C VAL A 181 11.07 -2.26 7.57
N ILE A 182 10.28 -1.20 7.70
CA ILE A 182 9.10 -0.98 6.89
C ILE A 182 9.38 0.15 5.90
N THR A 183 9.09 -0.09 4.62
CA THR A 183 9.15 0.92 3.57
C THR A 183 7.80 1.01 2.87
N ILE A 184 7.30 2.23 2.67
CA ILE A 184 6.22 2.51 1.74
C ILE A 184 6.85 3.26 0.57
N GLU A 185 6.71 2.72 -0.64
CA GLU A 185 7.21 3.34 -1.87
C GLU A 185 6.04 3.92 -2.65
N LYS A 186 6.08 5.24 -2.89
CA LYS A 186 5.10 6.00 -3.68
C LYS A 186 3.64 5.78 -3.28
N ALA A 187 3.38 5.53 -2.00
CA ALA A 187 2.07 5.15 -1.46
C ALA A 187 1.41 3.96 -2.20
N THR A 188 2.20 3.07 -2.81
CA THR A 188 1.69 1.97 -3.64
C THR A 188 2.22 0.61 -3.22
N VAL A 189 3.48 0.54 -2.76
CA VAL A 189 4.11 -0.71 -2.35
C VAL A 189 4.49 -0.63 -0.89
N LEU A 190 4.11 -1.65 -0.12
CA LEU A 190 4.64 -1.92 1.20
C LEU A 190 5.75 -2.96 1.09
N THR A 191 6.85 -2.72 1.78
CA THR A 191 7.91 -3.70 2.04
C THR A 191 8.08 -3.85 3.55
N ILE A 192 8.02 -5.09 4.04
CA ILE A 192 8.36 -5.44 5.42
C ILE A 192 9.61 -6.32 5.35
N GLN A 193 10.70 -5.89 5.97
CA GLN A 193 11.96 -6.62 5.99
C GLN A 193 12.33 -6.97 7.43
N PRO A 194 12.04 -8.20 7.88
CA PRO A 194 12.55 -8.71 9.14
C PRO A 194 14.08 -8.84 9.09
N GLN A 195 14.73 -8.65 10.23
CA GLN A 195 16.13 -9.02 10.42
C GLN A 195 16.25 -10.55 10.32
N GLU A 196 17.06 -11.00 9.38
CA GLU A 196 17.17 -12.40 8.97
C GLU A 196 17.54 -13.35 10.13
N GLN A 197 18.63 -13.07 10.84
CA GLN A 197 19.13 -13.93 11.92
C GLN A 197 18.19 -13.97 13.13
N GLU A 198 17.49 -12.87 13.43
CA GLU A 198 16.53 -12.81 14.53
C GLU A 198 15.26 -13.60 14.22
N ALA A 199 14.85 -13.61 12.95
CA ALA A 199 13.79 -14.48 12.43
C ALA A 199 14.29 -15.89 12.10
N LYS A 200 15.51 -16.29 12.50
CA LYS A 200 16.13 -17.62 12.25
C LYS A 200 16.10 -18.02 10.77
N ASP A 201 16.32 -17.04 9.89
CA ASP A 201 16.31 -17.21 8.44
C ASP A 201 14.95 -17.73 7.92
N HIS A 202 13.85 -17.61 8.67
CA HIS A 202 12.53 -18.13 8.29
C HIS A 202 12.03 -17.55 6.97
N PHE A 203 12.33 -16.27 6.72
CA PHE A 203 12.03 -15.58 5.47
C PHE A 203 13.23 -15.54 4.50
N GLN A 204 14.35 -16.19 4.84
CA GLN A 204 15.49 -16.42 3.94
C GLN A 204 16.09 -15.10 3.41
N GLY A 205 16.16 -14.10 4.28
CA GLY A 205 16.61 -12.75 3.94
C GLY A 205 15.69 -11.99 2.97
N GLN A 206 14.57 -12.56 2.53
CA GLN A 206 13.66 -11.93 1.58
C GLN A 206 12.66 -11.00 2.29
N PRO A 207 12.31 -9.87 1.66
CA PRO A 207 11.24 -9.02 2.13
C PRO A 207 9.86 -9.64 1.89
N ILE A 208 8.91 -9.24 2.71
CA ILE A 208 7.49 -9.47 2.50
C ILE A 208 6.91 -8.25 1.77
N TYR A 209 6.34 -8.46 0.60
CA TYR A 209 5.76 -7.39 -0.22
C TYR A 209 4.24 -7.30 -0.02
N GLY A 210 3.75 -6.07 -0.04
CA GLY A 210 2.33 -5.77 -0.10
C GLY A 210 2.01 -4.66 -1.09
N ILE A 211 0.74 -4.65 -1.53
CA ILE A 211 0.15 -3.58 -2.35
C ILE A 211 -0.67 -2.71 -1.41
N VAL A 212 -0.45 -1.40 -1.46
CA VAL A 212 -1.29 -0.41 -0.77
C VAL A 212 -2.59 -0.30 -1.54
N LEU A 213 -3.69 -0.74 -0.93
CA LEU A 213 -5.02 -0.60 -1.55
C LEU A 213 -5.62 0.77 -1.28
N ARG A 214 -5.37 1.31 -0.09
CA ARG A 214 -5.86 2.62 0.31
C ARG A 214 -4.92 3.26 1.32
N ALA A 215 -4.69 4.55 1.17
CA ALA A 215 -4.10 5.42 2.16
C ALA A 215 -4.89 6.73 2.24
N THR A 216 -5.25 7.11 3.45
CA THR A 216 -6.06 8.30 3.73
C THR A 216 -5.36 9.13 4.79
N GLY A 217 -5.05 10.39 4.48
CA GLY A 217 -4.45 11.35 5.40
C GLY A 217 -5.48 12.03 6.30
N GLU A 218 -5.06 13.11 6.96
CA GLU A 218 -5.93 13.90 7.83
C GLU A 218 -7.22 14.35 7.14
N ASN A 219 -8.30 14.43 7.92
CA ASN A 219 -9.63 14.85 7.50
C ASN A 219 -10.21 14.06 6.31
N GLY A 220 -9.73 12.83 6.07
CA GLY A 220 -10.24 11.99 4.99
C GLY A 220 -9.60 12.26 3.63
N THR A 221 -8.51 13.03 3.57
CA THR A 221 -7.82 13.33 2.31
C THR A 221 -7.28 12.04 1.70
N THR A 222 -7.71 11.68 0.48
CA THR A 222 -7.19 10.50 -0.21
C THR A 222 -5.74 10.75 -0.63
N ILE A 223 -4.83 9.89 -0.15
CA ILE A 223 -3.42 9.85 -0.59
C ILE A 223 -3.31 8.89 -1.79
N THR A 224 -3.92 7.72 -1.65
CA THR A 224 -4.01 6.72 -2.72
C THR A 224 -5.23 5.85 -2.50
N GLU A 225 -5.83 5.39 -3.60
CA GLU A 225 -6.90 4.41 -3.58
C GLU A 225 -6.81 3.61 -4.88
N SER A 226 -6.49 2.32 -4.75
CA SER A 226 -6.54 1.39 -5.87
C SER A 226 -7.87 0.66 -5.83
N VAL A 227 -8.63 0.72 -6.91
CA VAL A 227 -9.83 -0.10 -7.06
C VAL A 227 -9.38 -1.50 -7.44
N PRO A 228 -9.70 -2.55 -6.65
CA PRO A 228 -9.42 -3.93 -7.06
C PRO A 228 -10.12 -4.20 -8.39
N ALA A 229 -9.45 -4.91 -9.31
CA ALA A 229 -10.06 -5.34 -10.56
C ALA A 229 -11.29 -6.22 -10.25
N GLY A 230 -12.49 -5.64 -10.39
CA GLY A 230 -13.76 -6.29 -10.04
C GLY A 230 -14.71 -5.47 -9.15
N GLY A 231 -14.28 -4.33 -8.60
CA GLY A 231 -15.18 -3.39 -7.93
C GLY A 231 -16.08 -2.70 -8.96
N ASN A 232 -17.37 -3.06 -9.00
CA ASN A 232 -18.37 -2.46 -9.89
C ASN A 232 -18.28 -0.93 -9.87
N GLN A 233 -17.98 -0.33 -11.02
CA GLN A 233 -18.46 1.01 -11.30
C GLN A 233 -19.98 0.92 -11.36
N THR A 234 -20.67 1.32 -10.28
CA THR A 234 -22.06 1.73 -10.41
C THR A 234 -22.07 2.94 -11.32
N GLN A 235 -22.34 2.70 -12.61
CA GLN A 235 -22.77 3.73 -13.53
C GLN A 235 -23.93 4.46 -12.85
N GLN A 236 -23.71 5.72 -12.48
CA GLN A 236 -24.81 6.64 -12.28
C GLN A 236 -25.47 6.83 -13.64
N GLN A 237 -26.40 5.94 -13.98
CA GLN A 237 -27.39 6.23 -14.99
C GLN A 237 -28.26 7.34 -14.42
N GLN A 238 -28.02 8.56 -14.89
CA GLN A 238 -29.09 9.52 -15.08
C GLN A 238 -30.09 8.87 -16.05
N GLU A 239 -31.18 8.33 -15.53
CA GLU A 239 -32.38 8.10 -16.31
C GLU A 239 -33.57 8.73 -15.60
N ASP A 240 -33.86 9.94 -16.07
CA ASP A 240 -35.20 10.45 -16.26
C ASP A 240 -36.16 9.32 -16.67
N GLY A 241 -37.18 9.10 -15.84
CA GLY A 241 -38.47 8.52 -16.19
C GLY A 241 -38.52 7.17 -16.93
N GLY A 242 -38.89 6.10 -16.21
CA GLY A 242 -39.51 4.93 -16.86
C GLY A 242 -39.36 3.63 -16.08
N GLY A 243 -40.45 3.18 -15.45
CA GLY A 243 -40.45 2.00 -14.59
C GLY A 243 -40.05 0.69 -15.28
N PHE A 244 -39.13 -0.04 -14.67
CA PHE A 244 -38.78 -1.42 -15.03
C PHE A 244 -39.16 -2.44 -13.94
N LEU A 245 -40.06 -2.06 -13.01
CA LEU A 245 -40.54 -2.93 -11.93
C LEU A 245 -41.93 -3.53 -12.17
N GLU A 246 -42.27 -3.87 -13.41
CA GLU A 246 -43.46 -4.68 -13.71
C GLU A 246 -43.18 -5.73 -14.79
N ASN A 247 -42.49 -6.83 -14.43
CA ASN A 247 -42.83 -8.13 -15.04
C ASN A 247 -42.33 -9.37 -14.26
N LEU A 248 -42.38 -9.36 -12.92
CA LEU A 248 -42.08 -10.55 -12.11
C LEU A 248 -43.33 -11.35 -11.70
N THR A 249 -44.46 -11.15 -12.40
CA THR A 249 -45.71 -11.87 -12.08
C THR A 249 -46.39 -12.40 -13.34
N ARG A 250 -45.85 -13.48 -13.92
CA ARG A 250 -46.66 -14.44 -14.69
C ARG A 250 -46.27 -15.88 -14.31
N PRO A 251 -47.24 -16.79 -14.13
CA PRO A 251 -47.00 -18.14 -13.63
C PRO A 251 -46.32 -19.03 -14.69
N PHE A 252 -45.58 -20.02 -14.19
CA PHE A 252 -44.90 -21.09 -14.93
C PHE A 252 -45.90 -22.04 -15.63
N GLU A 253 -46.56 -21.58 -16.70
CA GLU A 253 -47.39 -22.44 -17.56
C GLU A 253 -47.10 -22.15 -19.05
N ASP A 254 -45.89 -22.44 -19.53
CA ASP A 254 -45.68 -22.72 -20.96
C ASP A 254 -44.32 -23.39 -21.30
N LEU A 255 -43.91 -24.44 -20.56
CA LEU A 255 -42.69 -25.20 -20.89
C LEU A 255 -42.92 -26.66 -21.28
N PHE A 256 -44.17 -27.15 -21.25
CA PHE A 256 -44.50 -28.46 -21.79
C PHE A 256 -45.88 -28.47 -22.47
N GLY A 257 -45.88 -28.23 -23.77
CA GLY A 257 -46.93 -28.62 -24.69
C GLY A 257 -46.41 -28.46 -26.11
N GLY A 258 -46.38 -29.44 -26.99
CA GLY A 258 -46.86 -30.82 -27.01
C GLY A 258 -46.65 -31.31 -28.45
N GLY A 259 -46.52 -32.62 -28.65
CA GLY A 259 -46.43 -33.20 -29.99
C GLY A 259 -46.54 -34.72 -29.93
N GLY A 260 -47.76 -35.23 -30.19
CA GLY A 260 -48.11 -36.65 -30.23
C GLY A 260 -49.51 -36.91 -29.73
#